data_AF-R5JU64-F1
#
_entry.id   AF-R5JU64-F1
#
_cell.length_a   1.000
_cell.length_b   1.000
_cell.length_c   1.000
_cell.angle_alpha   90.00
_cell.angle_beta   90.00
_cell.angle_gamma   90.00
#
_symmetry.space_group_name_H-M   'P 1'
#
loop_
_entity.id
_entity.type
_entity.pdbx_description
1 polymer ?
#
loop_
_entity_poly.entity_id
_entity_poly.type
_entity_poly.pdbx_seq_one_letter_code
_entity_poly.pdbx_strand_id
1 'polypeptide(L)'
;MSWACSPEFSSQGKSLADYCDKLYLSYQLGCTKPDKGIFYHMLEDSGMVPSETLFVDDGDSNVRIGKELGMHTFKPKNGVDWREELSRLLSGL
;
A
#
# COMPACT_ATOMS: atom_id res chain seq x y z
N MET A 1 8.31 -7.05 -13.59
CA MET A 1 7.18 -7.65 -12.85
C MET A 1 7.01 -9.15 -13.06
N SER A 2 7.78 -9.81 -13.95
CA SER A 2 7.59 -11.25 -14.23
C SER A 2 7.64 -12.13 -12.99
N TRP A 3 8.61 -11.91 -12.09
CA TRP A 3 8.75 -12.68 -10.85
C TRP A 3 7.63 -12.41 -9.83
N ALA A 4 7.25 -11.14 -9.61
CA ALA A 4 6.19 -10.82 -8.63
C ALA A 4 4.82 -11.37 -9.04
N CYS A 5 4.59 -11.54 -10.34
CA CYS A 5 3.36 -12.10 -10.88
C CYS A 5 3.44 -13.63 -11.10
N SER A 6 4.52 -14.28 -10.70
CA SER A 6 4.72 -15.72 -10.90
C SER A 6 4.60 -16.50 -9.58
N PRO A 7 4.41 -17.84 -9.63
CA PRO A 7 4.32 -18.67 -8.43
C PRO A 7 5.58 -18.61 -7.55
N GLU A 8 6.73 -18.25 -8.10
CA GLU A 8 8.01 -18.13 -7.38
C GLU A 8 8.08 -16.92 -6.46
N PHE A 9 7.07 -16.04 -6.47
CA PHE A 9 7.01 -14.88 -5.59
C PHE A 9 6.99 -15.27 -4.10
N SER A 10 6.28 -16.34 -3.76
CA SER A 10 6.16 -16.82 -2.38
C SER A 10 6.47 -18.31 -2.28
N SER A 11 6.90 -18.74 -1.09
CA SER A 11 7.14 -20.17 -0.78
C SER A 11 5.90 -21.04 -0.89
N GLN A 12 4.71 -20.44 -0.96
CA GLN A 12 3.42 -21.12 -1.09
C GLN A 12 2.96 -21.24 -2.55
N GLY A 13 3.77 -20.82 -3.53
CA GLY A 13 3.38 -20.88 -4.94
C GLY A 13 2.37 -19.80 -5.35
N LYS A 14 2.19 -18.76 -4.51
CA LYS A 14 1.29 -17.64 -4.76
C LYS A 14 2.04 -16.45 -5.33
N SER A 15 1.45 -15.81 -6.34
CA SER A 15 1.87 -14.53 -6.89
C SER A 15 1.52 -13.37 -5.94
N LEU A 16 2.06 -12.18 -6.19
CA LEU A 16 1.69 -10.97 -5.46
C LEU A 16 0.19 -10.65 -5.59
N ALA A 17 -0.41 -10.93 -6.74
CA ALA A 17 -1.82 -10.66 -6.98
C ALA A 17 -2.76 -11.50 -6.10
N ASP A 18 -2.30 -12.63 -5.57
CA ASP A 18 -3.10 -13.48 -4.67
C ASP A 18 -3.27 -12.90 -3.25
N TYR A 19 -2.60 -11.79 -2.94
CA TYR A 19 -2.63 -11.12 -1.64
C TYR A 19 -3.34 -9.77 -1.64
N CYS A 20 -3.81 -9.29 -2.80
CA CYS A 20 -4.41 -7.97 -2.94
C CYS A 20 -5.62 -8.03 -3.88
N ASP A 21 -6.68 -7.29 -3.56
CA ASP A 21 -7.85 -7.18 -4.44
C ASP A 21 -7.51 -6.51 -5.78
N LYS A 22 -6.56 -5.56 -5.78
CA LYS A 22 -6.06 -4.88 -6.98
C LYS A 22 -4.62 -4.38 -6.79
N LEU A 23 -3.88 -4.28 -7.89
CA LEU A 23 -2.54 -3.74 -7.95
C LEU A 23 -2.51 -2.39 -8.68
N TYR A 24 -2.08 -1.34 -8.00
CA TYR A 24 -1.85 -0.02 -8.59
C TYR A 24 -0.35 0.18 -8.84
N LEU A 25 0.08 -0.10 -10.08
CA LEU A 25 1.48 -0.15 -10.45
C LEU A 25 1.89 1.13 -11.19
N SER A 26 2.91 1.83 -10.66
CA SER A 26 3.34 3.13 -11.19
C SER A 26 3.70 3.14 -12.67
N TYR A 27 4.35 2.07 -13.17
CA TYR A 27 4.72 1.97 -14.59
C TYR A 27 3.51 1.75 -15.51
N GLN A 28 2.40 1.20 -15.00
CA GLN A 28 1.16 1.07 -15.77
C GLN A 28 0.37 2.38 -15.76
N LEU A 29 0.45 3.13 -14.65
CA LEU A 29 -0.25 4.40 -14.47
C LEU A 29 0.53 5.62 -14.96
N GLY A 30 1.83 5.47 -15.28
CA GLY A 30 2.70 6.58 -15.68
C GLY A 30 2.95 7.61 -14.57
N CYS A 31 2.68 7.26 -13.31
CA CYS A 31 2.76 8.16 -12.16
C CYS A 31 3.40 7.43 -10.98
N THR A 32 4.29 8.09 -10.24
CA THR A 32 5.02 7.51 -9.10
C THR A 32 4.77 8.33 -7.84
N LYS A 33 4.64 7.65 -6.70
CA LYS A 33 4.67 8.31 -5.39
C LYS A 33 5.96 9.14 -5.23
N PRO A 34 5.92 10.32 -4.58
CA PRO A 34 4.82 10.89 -3.80
C PRO A 34 3.83 11.76 -4.61
N ASP A 35 3.81 11.68 -5.93
CA ASP A 35 2.82 12.43 -6.72
C ASP A 35 1.39 12.03 -6.29
N LYS A 36 0.53 13.03 -6.02
CA LYS A 36 -0.86 12.79 -5.59
C LYS A 36 -1.68 12.06 -6.64
N GLY A 37 -1.32 12.14 -7.92
CA GLY A 37 -2.02 11.50 -9.03
C GLY A 37 -2.23 10.00 -8.84
N ILE A 38 -1.23 9.27 -8.35
CA ILE A 38 -1.35 7.83 -8.10
C ILE A 38 -2.31 7.51 -6.95
N PHE A 39 -2.34 8.35 -5.91
CA PHE A 39 -3.25 8.17 -4.77
C PHE A 39 -4.69 8.51 -5.16
N TYR A 40 -4.90 9.58 -5.92
CA TYR A 40 -6.23 9.92 -6.42
C TYR A 40 -6.79 8.84 -7.34
N HIS A 41 -5.98 8.34 -8.27
CA HIS A 41 -6.38 7.25 -9.14
C HIS A 41 -6.77 5.99 -8.34
N MET A 42 -5.96 5.63 -7.34
CA MET A 42 -6.24 4.50 -6.45
C MET A 42 -7.57 4.68 -5.71
N LEU A 43 -7.79 5.82 -5.05
CA LEU A 43 -8.99 6.08 -4.26
C LEU A 43 -10.26 6.15 -5.12
N GLU A 44 -10.18 6.77 -6.29
CA GLU A 44 -11.31 6.89 -7.22
C GLU A 44 -11.71 5.52 -7.78
N ASP A 45 -10.74 4.72 -8.19
CA ASP A 45 -10.99 3.41 -8.79
C ASP A 45 -11.38 2.34 -7.77
N SER A 46 -10.83 2.37 -6.55
CA SER A 46 -11.18 1.41 -5.49
C SER A 46 -12.47 1.77 -4.75
N GLY A 47 -12.86 3.05 -4.75
CA GLY A 47 -13.97 3.56 -3.95
C GLY A 47 -13.67 3.61 -2.44
N MET A 48 -12.41 3.42 -2.04
CA MET A 48 -12.00 3.45 -0.64
C MET A 48 -12.21 4.84 -0.02
N VAL A 49 -12.81 4.87 1.17
CA VAL A 49 -12.95 6.10 1.96
C VAL A 49 -11.61 6.38 2.65
N PRO A 50 -10.96 7.55 2.42
CA PRO A 50 -9.66 7.84 3.01
C PRO A 50 -9.64 7.67 4.55
N SER A 51 -10.66 8.18 5.25
CA SER A 51 -10.76 8.07 6.71
C SER A 51 -10.97 6.65 7.24
N GLU A 52 -11.28 5.69 6.38
CA GLU A 52 -11.40 4.26 6.74
C GLU A 52 -10.20 3.44 6.20
N THR A 53 -9.24 4.13 5.59
CA THR A 53 -8.09 3.52 4.91
C THR A 53 -6.81 3.71 5.71
N LEU A 54 -6.08 2.61 5.93
CA LEU A 54 -4.72 2.64 6.44
C LEU A 54 -3.71 2.49 5.29
N PHE A 55 -2.89 3.52 5.06
CA PHE A 55 -1.78 3.50 4.12
C PHE A 55 -0.46 3.13 4.81
N VAL A 56 0.18 2.06 4.34
CA VAL A 56 1.44 1.53 4.90
C VAL A 56 2.59 1.73 3.91
N ASP A 57 3.59 2.53 4.27
CA ASP A 57 4.73 2.85 3.40
C ASP A 57 5.94 3.29 4.24
N ASP A 58 7.15 2.85 3.90
CA ASP A 58 8.38 3.21 4.63
C ASP A 58 8.96 4.58 4.22
N GLY A 59 8.47 5.18 3.14
CA GLY A 59 8.88 6.49 2.63
C GLY A 59 8.15 7.67 3.30
N ASP A 60 8.91 8.56 3.94
CA ASP A 60 8.37 9.75 4.63
C ASP A 60 7.50 10.64 3.74
N SER A 61 7.91 10.87 2.50
CA SER A 61 7.16 11.68 1.54
C SER A 61 5.82 11.04 1.18
N ASN A 62 5.77 9.72 1.06
CA ASN A 62 4.56 8.99 0.68
C ASN A 62 3.55 8.99 1.84
N VAL A 63 4.04 8.72 3.05
CA VAL A 63 3.24 8.77 4.28
C VAL A 63 2.64 10.16 4.49
N ARG A 64 3.42 11.22 4.26
CA ARG A 64 2.91 12.58 4.34
C ARG A 64 1.73 12.82 3.41
N ILE A 65 1.82 12.38 2.16
CA ILE A 65 0.72 12.51 1.19
C ILE A 65 -0.50 11.71 1.63
N GLY A 66 -0.31 10.49 2.13
CA GLY A 66 -1.39 9.68 2.69
C GLY A 66 -2.18 10.43 3.76
N LYS A 67 -1.45 11.04 4.71
CA LYS A 67 -2.05 11.83 5.79
C LYS A 67 -2.73 13.11 5.28
N GLU A 68 -2.14 13.82 4.32
CA GLU A 68 -2.74 15.01 3.69
C GLU A 68 -4.05 14.69 2.96
N LEU A 69 -4.20 13.46 2.45
CA LEU A 69 -5.41 12.99 1.79
C LEU A 69 -6.46 12.42 2.76
N GLY A 70 -6.19 12.46 4.06
CA GLY A 70 -7.13 12.02 5.10
C GLY A 70 -7.07 10.52 5.45
N MET A 71 -6.03 9.81 5.00
CA MET A 71 -5.82 8.41 5.39
C MET A 71 -5.18 8.29 6.77
N HIS A 72 -5.47 7.18 7.45
CA HIS A 72 -4.58 6.69 8.50
C HIS A 72 -3.27 6.27 7.85
N THR A 73 -2.15 6.48 8.53
CA THR A 73 -0.83 6.16 7.97
C THR A 73 0.03 5.42 8.97
N PHE A 74 0.72 4.39 8.49
CA PHE A 74 1.71 3.66 9.27
C PHE A 74 3.03 3.58 8.50
N LYS A 75 4.12 4.01 9.15
CA LYS A 75 5.48 4.00 8.59
C LYS A 75 6.31 2.89 9.25
N PRO A 76 6.34 1.67 8.70
CA PRO A 76 7.20 0.63 9.24
C PRO A 76 8.68 0.98 9.02
N LYS A 77 9.53 0.52 9.94
CA LYS A 77 10.98 0.57 9.73
C LYS A 77 11.37 -0.53 8.74
N ASN A 78 12.04 -0.17 7.65
CA ASN A 78 12.50 -1.13 6.65
C ASN A 78 13.34 -2.25 7.29
N GLY A 79 13.08 -3.50 6.88
CA GLY A 79 13.75 -4.70 7.38
C GLY A 79 13.32 -5.18 8.78
N VAL A 80 12.32 -4.54 9.41
CA VAL A 80 11.81 -4.94 10.73
C VAL A 80 10.44 -5.60 10.58
N ASP A 81 10.17 -6.59 11.43
CA ASP A 81 8.84 -7.18 11.56
C ASP A 81 7.87 -6.22 12.24
N TRP A 82 6.88 -5.76 11.50
CA TRP A 82 5.88 -4.79 11.94
C TRP A 82 4.49 -5.40 12.22
N ARG A 83 4.36 -6.74 12.22
CA ARG A 83 3.06 -7.41 12.35
C ARG A 83 2.35 -7.12 13.67
N GLU A 84 3.09 -7.12 14.78
CA GLU A 84 2.51 -6.78 16.09
C GLU A 84 2.03 -5.33 16.16
N GLU A 85 2.83 -4.40 15.63
CA GLU A 85 2.50 -2.98 15.62
C GLU A 85 1.27 -2.72 14.75
N LEU A 86 1.22 -3.29 13.55
CA LEU A 86 0.05 -3.20 12.68
C LEU A 86 -1.20 -3.78 13.36
N SER A 87 -1.09 -4.92 14.03
CA SER A 87 -2.23 -5.53 14.73
C SER A 87 -2.78 -4.64 15.84
N ARG A 88 -1.90 -3.97 16.60
CA ARG A 88 -2.30 -2.99 17.62
C ARG A 88 -2.99 -1.78 17.02
N LEU A 89 -2.46 -1.26 15.91
CA LEU A 89 -3.08 -0.13 15.19
C LEU A 89 -4.48 -0.49 14.71
N LEU A 90 -4.65 -1.63 14.03
CA LEU A 90 -5.95 -2.09 13.54
C LEU A 90 -6.97 -2.40 14.64
N SER A 91 -6.51 -2.72 15.85
CA SER A 91 -7.40 -2.95 17.00
C SER A 91 -7.91 -1.66 17.64
N GLY A 92 -7.28 -0.51 17.32
CA GLY A 92 -7.60 0.80 17.90
C GLY A 92 -8.20 1.80 16.91
N LEU A 93 -8.33 1.41 15.63
CA LEU A 93 -9.08 2.12 14.59
C LEU A 93 -10.53 1.62 14.58
#